data_AF-A0A0C9S1N9-F1
#
_entry.id   AF-A0A0C9S1N9-F1
#
_cell.length_a   1.000
_cell.length_b   1.000
_cell.length_c   1.000
_cell.angle_alpha   90.00
_cell.angle_beta   90.00
_cell.angle_gamma   90.00
#
_symmetry.space_group_name_H-M   'P 1'
#
loop_
_entity.id
_entity.type
_entity.pdbx_description
1 polymer ?
#
loop_
_entity_poly.entity_id
_entity_poly.type
_entity_poly.pdbx_seq_one_letter_code
_entity_poly.pdbx_strand_id
1 'polypeptide(L)'
;KFGGRCFPEDKINGSCYGGVARIVAKVKEIRQNETNVLFMNGGDFFQGTPYYTLLKQSVISDVMSNMSYDFVCLGNHEFDDGPGNLAPFLARMKQSNVTVVGTNTDFSEDETLRSHNLPKSAITVIDDVKIGILGAVIPDTQFTSNPGPNVKFSGEIESFQKEVANLTSMGVNIIIAITHSGFKREIEIVEEVPEIDILVGGHTNTFLYTGTDYPKENKPEG
;
A
#
# COMPACT_ATOMS: atom_id res chain seq x y z
N LYS A 1 -4.09 6.52 -13.96
CA LYS A 1 -3.68 6.24 -15.37
C LYS A 1 -2.80 7.33 -16.02
N PHE A 2 -2.89 8.62 -15.66
CA PHE A 2 -2.12 9.71 -16.32
C PHE A 2 -1.15 10.51 -15.42
N GLY A 3 -0.99 10.15 -14.14
CA GLY A 3 -0.23 10.94 -13.15
C GLY A 3 1.29 11.08 -13.36
N GLY A 4 1.83 10.54 -14.46
CA GLY A 4 3.25 10.64 -14.82
C GLY A 4 3.55 11.50 -16.06
N ARG A 5 2.53 12.06 -16.73
CA ARG A 5 2.72 12.87 -17.94
C ARG A 5 2.40 14.33 -17.65
N CYS A 6 3.40 15.18 -17.84
CA CYS A 6 3.29 16.64 -17.77
C CYS A 6 4.17 17.19 -18.88
N PHE A 7 3.56 17.45 -20.03
CA PHE A 7 4.26 18.05 -21.17
C PHE A 7 4.41 19.56 -20.97
N PRO A 8 5.30 20.24 -21.74
CA PRO A 8 5.44 21.69 -21.66
C PRO A 8 4.10 22.43 -21.81
N GLU A 9 3.20 21.99 -22.70
CA GLU A 9 1.88 22.61 -22.83
C GLU A 9 1.01 22.42 -21.59
N ASP A 10 1.02 21.22 -20.98
CA ASP A 10 0.27 20.97 -19.74
C ASP A 10 0.78 21.85 -18.60
N LYS A 11 2.09 22.08 -18.54
CA LYS A 11 2.72 22.95 -17.54
C LYS A 11 2.30 24.41 -17.75
N ILE A 12 2.27 24.88 -18.99
CA ILE A 12 1.82 26.23 -19.34
C ILE A 12 0.35 26.41 -18.97
N ASN A 13 -0.48 25.38 -19.21
CA ASN A 13 -1.92 25.41 -18.94
C ASN A 13 -2.28 25.11 -17.48
N GLY A 14 -1.30 24.83 -16.61
CA GLY A 14 -1.54 24.47 -15.22
C GLY A 14 -2.23 23.12 -15.02
N SER A 15 -2.25 22.25 -16.04
CA SER A 15 -2.96 20.96 -16.06
C SER A 15 -2.08 19.77 -15.70
N CYS A 16 -0.93 19.99 -15.05
CA CYS A 16 -0.07 18.92 -14.54
C CYS A 16 -0.45 18.53 -13.11
N TYR A 17 -0.82 17.26 -12.90
CA TYR A 17 -1.26 16.72 -11.60
C TYR A 17 -0.33 15.61 -11.08
N GLY A 18 -0.42 15.28 -9.79
CA GLY A 18 0.36 14.20 -9.18
C GLY A 18 1.87 14.47 -9.07
N GLY A 19 2.68 13.42 -9.22
CA GLY A 19 4.15 13.49 -9.11
C GLY A 19 4.67 13.49 -7.66
N VAL A 20 5.74 12.72 -7.44
CA VAL A 20 6.35 12.49 -6.11
C VAL A 20 6.66 13.80 -5.37
N ALA A 21 7.28 14.76 -6.06
CA ALA A 21 7.67 16.03 -5.44
C ALA A 21 6.48 16.81 -4.86
N ARG A 22 5.33 16.79 -5.55
CA ARG A 22 4.11 17.45 -5.09
C ARG A 22 3.46 16.69 -3.94
N ILE A 23 3.45 15.36 -3.99
CA ILE A 23 2.96 14.51 -2.89
C ILE A 23 3.79 14.80 -1.63
N VAL A 24 5.11 14.75 -1.73
CA VAL A 24 6.01 15.03 -0.58
C VAL A 24 5.81 16.44 -0.04
N ALA A 25 5.65 17.45 -0.91
CA ALA A 25 5.37 18.82 -0.46
C ALA A 25 4.07 18.90 0.34
N LYS A 26 2.99 18.26 -0.15
CA LYS A 26 1.70 18.25 0.54
C LYS A 26 1.73 17.45 1.84
N VAL A 27 2.41 16.31 1.88
CA VAL A 27 2.58 15.52 3.12
C VAL A 27 3.34 16.33 4.18
N LYS A 28 4.39 17.07 3.78
CA LYS A 28 5.12 17.97 4.69
C LYS A 28 4.23 19.07 5.24
N GLU A 29 3.42 19.69 4.39
CA GLU A 29 2.45 20.71 4.81
C GLU A 29 1.42 20.15 5.82
N ILE A 30 0.86 18.96 5.56
CA ILE A 30 -0.10 18.32 6.48
C ILE A 30 0.57 18.01 7.82
N ARG A 31 1.76 17.41 7.82
CA ARG A 31 2.52 17.10 9.05
C ARG A 31 2.96 18.34 9.84
N GLN A 32 2.97 19.53 9.22
CA GLN A 32 3.24 20.79 9.93
C GLN A 32 1.99 21.35 10.62
N ASN A 33 0.81 21.02 10.11
CA ASN A 33 -0.45 21.59 10.58
C ASN A 33 -1.27 20.62 11.45
N GLU A 34 -1.00 19.31 11.35
CA GLU A 34 -1.71 18.25 12.05
C GLU A 34 -0.74 17.44 12.93
N THR A 35 -1.20 16.99 14.10
CA THR A 35 -0.34 16.29 15.09
C THR A 35 -0.32 14.78 14.92
N ASN A 36 -1.44 14.19 14.50
CA ASN A 36 -1.66 12.74 14.49
C ASN A 36 -1.81 12.24 13.06
N VAL A 37 -0.68 12.15 12.34
CA VAL A 37 -0.65 11.86 10.90
C VAL A 37 0.05 10.55 10.63
N LEU A 38 -0.62 9.65 9.91
CA LEU A 38 -0.03 8.46 9.31
C LEU A 38 -0.11 8.59 7.78
N PHE A 39 1.02 8.41 7.11
CA PHE A 39 1.12 8.41 5.66
C PHE A 39 1.25 6.97 5.14
N MET A 40 0.24 6.51 4.42
CA MET A 40 0.10 5.11 4.00
C MET A 40 -0.09 4.97 2.49
N ASN A 41 0.15 3.76 1.98
CA ASN A 41 -0.16 3.41 0.58
C ASN A 41 -0.57 1.93 0.46
N GLY A 42 -1.66 1.70 -0.29
CA GLY A 42 -2.26 0.39 -0.55
C GLY A 42 -1.62 -0.43 -1.67
N GLY A 43 -0.34 -0.26 -2.01
CA GLY A 43 0.38 -1.11 -2.99
C GLY A 43 0.36 -0.59 -4.44
N ASP A 44 0.91 -1.39 -5.36
CA ASP A 44 1.15 -1.07 -6.78
C ASP A 44 2.05 0.16 -6.99
N PHE A 45 3.25 0.08 -6.43
CA PHE A 45 4.34 1.00 -6.68
C PHE A 45 5.08 0.69 -7.98
N PHE A 46 5.03 -0.57 -8.40
CA PHE A 46 5.70 -1.06 -9.60
C PHE A 46 4.84 -0.83 -10.85
N GLN A 47 5.49 -0.93 -12.02
CA GLN A 47 4.90 -0.73 -13.34
C GLN A 47 4.35 0.68 -13.64
N GLY A 48 3.70 0.82 -14.81
CA GLY A 48 2.95 2.00 -15.23
C GLY A 48 3.69 3.00 -16.13
N THR A 49 5.01 3.15 -15.98
CA THR A 49 5.79 4.13 -16.77
C THR A 49 7.17 3.62 -17.20
N PRO A 50 7.83 4.24 -18.21
CA PRO A 50 9.19 3.90 -18.59
C PRO A 50 10.22 4.00 -17.48
N TYR A 51 9.98 4.79 -16.42
CA TYR A 51 10.87 4.81 -15.24
C TYR A 51 11.01 3.42 -14.64
N TYR A 52 9.89 2.74 -14.38
CA TYR A 52 9.92 1.37 -13.88
C TYR A 52 10.45 0.39 -14.93
N THR A 53 10.05 0.52 -16.19
CA THR A 53 10.52 -0.39 -17.25
C THR A 53 12.06 -0.39 -17.36
N LEU A 54 12.70 0.78 -17.24
CA LEU A 54 14.14 0.95 -17.41
C LEU A 54 14.93 0.72 -16.11
N LEU A 55 14.40 1.15 -14.96
CA LEU A 55 15.14 1.19 -13.69
C LEU A 55 14.61 0.19 -12.66
N LYS A 56 13.47 -0.44 -12.93
CA LYS A 56 12.84 -1.48 -12.11
C LYS A 56 12.65 -1.03 -10.66
N GLN A 57 12.78 -1.94 -9.71
CA GLN A 57 12.65 -1.62 -8.29
C GLN A 57 13.59 -0.49 -7.84
N SER A 58 14.75 -0.28 -8.46
CA SER A 58 15.77 0.65 -7.94
C SER A 58 15.26 2.09 -7.86
N VAL A 59 14.58 2.58 -8.90
CA VAL A 59 14.01 3.94 -8.89
C VAL A 59 12.86 4.05 -7.90
N ILE A 60 12.04 3.00 -7.75
CA ILE A 60 10.90 3.00 -6.83
C ILE A 60 11.40 2.98 -5.38
N SER A 61 12.37 2.13 -5.08
CA SER A 61 13.12 2.04 -3.84
C SER A 61 13.71 3.40 -3.42
N ASP A 62 14.41 4.07 -4.34
CA ASP A 62 14.99 5.39 -4.08
C ASP A 62 13.92 6.43 -3.82
N VAL A 63 12.88 6.49 -4.65
CA VAL A 63 11.76 7.42 -4.48
C VAL A 63 11.06 7.20 -3.15
N MET A 64 10.58 5.98 -2.87
CA MET A 64 9.79 5.68 -1.68
C MET A 64 10.59 5.86 -0.40
N SER A 65 11.90 5.54 -0.41
CA SER A 65 12.78 5.81 0.73
C SER A 65 12.85 7.29 1.13
N ASN A 66 12.55 8.19 0.19
CA ASN A 66 12.54 9.65 0.40
C ASN A 66 11.13 10.23 0.58
N MET A 67 10.07 9.42 0.50
CA MET A 67 8.69 9.89 0.66
C MET A 67 8.20 9.86 2.12
N SER A 68 8.94 9.19 3.01
CA SER A 68 8.62 9.08 4.44
C SER A 68 7.23 8.48 4.72
N TYR A 69 6.89 7.40 3.99
CA TYR A 69 5.76 6.54 4.32
C TYR A 69 5.96 5.89 5.69
N ASP A 70 4.89 5.76 6.46
CA ASP A 70 4.89 5.08 7.75
C ASP A 70 4.61 3.58 7.54
N PHE A 71 3.54 3.28 6.79
CA PHE A 71 3.08 1.90 6.53
C PHE A 71 2.63 1.73 5.09
N VAL A 72 2.93 0.58 4.50
CA VAL A 72 2.45 0.19 3.18
C VAL A 72 2.08 -1.29 3.15
N CYS A 73 1.22 -1.69 2.23
CA CYS A 73 1.10 -3.10 1.83
C CYS A 73 1.71 -3.32 0.43
N LEU A 74 1.87 -4.58 0.04
CA LEU A 74 2.19 -4.93 -1.34
C LEU A 74 0.91 -4.99 -2.17
N GLY A 75 1.00 -4.56 -3.42
CA GLY A 75 0.04 -4.84 -4.48
C GLY A 75 0.49 -6.02 -5.34
N ASN A 76 -0.29 -6.33 -6.36
CA ASN A 76 0.04 -7.45 -7.25
C ASN A 76 1.26 -7.13 -8.13
N HIS A 77 1.45 -5.86 -8.53
CA HIS A 77 2.54 -5.49 -9.43
C HIS A 77 3.92 -5.54 -8.76
N GLU A 78 4.00 -5.56 -7.43
CA GLU A 78 5.27 -5.78 -6.71
C GLU A 78 5.92 -7.13 -7.04
N PHE A 79 5.14 -8.09 -7.54
CA PHE A 79 5.59 -9.44 -7.87
C PHE A 79 5.91 -9.63 -9.36
N ASP A 80 5.77 -8.60 -10.21
CA ASP A 80 5.82 -8.75 -11.68
C ASP A 80 7.16 -9.23 -12.21
N ASP A 81 8.25 -8.78 -11.58
CA ASP A 81 9.62 -9.16 -11.93
C ASP A 81 10.19 -10.20 -10.93
N GLY A 82 9.31 -10.82 -10.13
CA GLY A 82 9.61 -11.93 -9.24
C GLY A 82 10.45 -11.62 -8.00
N PRO A 83 10.75 -12.66 -7.20
CA PRO A 83 11.45 -12.55 -5.90
C PRO A 83 12.76 -11.76 -5.94
N GLY A 84 13.56 -11.94 -6.99
CA GLY A 84 14.85 -11.25 -7.14
C GLY A 84 14.74 -9.73 -7.30
N ASN A 85 13.62 -9.24 -7.83
CA ASN A 85 13.35 -7.81 -7.92
C ASN A 85 12.66 -7.28 -6.65
N LEU A 86 11.80 -8.08 -6.01
CA LEU A 86 11.10 -7.66 -4.79
C LEU A 86 12.01 -7.59 -3.55
N ALA A 87 12.93 -8.55 -3.36
CA ALA A 87 13.81 -8.60 -2.20
C ALA A 87 14.63 -7.31 -1.94
N PRO A 88 15.34 -6.73 -2.93
CA PRO A 88 16.07 -5.47 -2.72
C PRO A 88 15.15 -4.29 -2.41
N PHE A 89 13.92 -4.27 -2.95
CA PHE A 89 12.92 -3.27 -2.56
C PHE A 89 12.53 -3.38 -1.10
N LEU A 90 12.18 -4.58 -0.63
CA LEU A 90 11.84 -4.83 0.78
C LEU A 90 13.03 -4.49 1.71
N ALA A 91 14.25 -4.80 1.29
CA ALA A 91 15.46 -4.40 2.01
C ALA A 91 15.57 -2.88 2.13
N ARG A 92 15.31 -2.14 1.04
CA ARG A 92 15.35 -0.67 1.04
C ARG A 92 14.25 -0.06 1.91
N MET A 93 13.03 -0.59 1.87
CA MET A 93 11.92 -0.11 2.70
C MET A 93 12.27 -0.25 4.19
N LYS A 94 12.77 -1.42 4.59
CA LYS A 94 13.26 -1.65 5.95
C LYS A 94 14.39 -0.69 6.36
N GLN A 95 15.37 -0.45 5.49
CA GLN A 95 16.46 0.51 5.77
C GLN A 95 15.96 1.96 5.93
N SER A 96 14.80 2.27 5.34
CA SER A 96 14.24 3.62 5.30
C SER A 96 13.11 3.81 6.32
N ASN A 97 12.94 2.86 7.25
CA ASN A 97 11.88 2.84 8.25
C ASN A 97 10.46 2.87 7.67
N VAL A 98 10.27 2.33 6.46
CA VAL A 98 8.95 2.10 5.87
C VAL A 98 8.53 0.69 6.22
N THR A 99 7.44 0.54 6.99
CA THR A 99 6.95 -0.78 7.41
C THR A 99 6.03 -1.35 6.33
N VAL A 100 6.45 -2.47 5.71
CA VAL A 100 5.62 -3.23 4.78
C VAL A 100 4.89 -4.33 5.55
N VAL A 101 3.55 -4.27 5.61
CA VAL A 101 2.71 -5.26 6.31
C VAL A 101 2.07 -6.26 5.33
N GLY A 102 1.89 -7.50 5.78
CA GLY A 102 1.31 -8.57 4.94
C GLY A 102 0.87 -9.80 5.75
N THR A 103 -0.40 -9.86 6.15
CA THR A 103 -1.00 -10.99 6.88
C THR A 103 -1.05 -12.23 6.02
N ASN A 104 -1.45 -12.08 4.76
CA ASN A 104 -1.81 -13.19 3.89
C ASN A 104 -0.70 -13.65 2.94
N THR A 105 0.47 -13.01 2.99
CA THR A 105 1.61 -13.38 2.16
C THR A 105 2.63 -14.17 2.98
N ASP A 106 3.13 -15.28 2.43
CA ASP A 106 4.15 -16.12 3.06
C ASP A 106 5.35 -16.32 2.12
N PHE A 107 6.53 -15.93 2.61
CA PHE A 107 7.81 -16.04 1.92
C PHE A 107 8.71 -17.16 2.46
N SER A 108 8.26 -17.94 3.44
CA SER A 108 9.10 -18.90 4.17
C SER A 108 9.76 -19.96 3.28
N GLU A 109 9.07 -20.40 2.23
CA GLU A 109 9.55 -21.40 1.27
C GLU A 109 10.33 -20.79 0.09
N ASP A 110 10.41 -19.46 -0.03
CA ASP A 110 11.16 -18.79 -1.10
C ASP A 110 12.58 -18.44 -0.63
N GLU A 111 13.60 -19.01 -1.27
CA GLU A 111 15.00 -18.83 -0.86
C GLU A 111 15.45 -17.36 -0.86
N THR A 112 14.88 -16.53 -1.73
CA THR A 112 15.25 -15.12 -1.92
C THR A 112 14.49 -14.22 -0.93
N LEU A 113 13.21 -14.52 -0.68
CA LEU A 113 12.33 -13.68 0.14
C LEU A 113 12.21 -14.13 1.60
N ARG A 114 12.62 -15.34 1.98
CA ARG A 114 12.48 -15.83 3.36
C ARG A 114 13.11 -14.92 4.42
N SER A 115 14.21 -14.23 4.10
CA SER A 115 14.85 -13.24 5.00
C SER A 115 14.15 -11.88 5.02
N HIS A 116 13.15 -11.69 4.17
CA HIS A 116 12.34 -10.49 3.98
C HIS A 116 10.87 -10.73 4.32
N ASN A 117 10.57 -11.76 5.13
CA ASN A 117 9.21 -12.06 5.53
C ASN A 117 8.52 -10.84 6.16
N LEU A 118 7.27 -10.61 5.79
CA LEU A 118 6.54 -9.42 6.20
C LEU A 118 5.98 -9.60 7.62
N PRO A 119 6.04 -8.56 8.48
CA PRO A 119 5.22 -8.55 9.68
C PRO A 119 3.74 -8.67 9.30
N LYS A 120 3.01 -9.52 10.03
CA LYS A 120 1.57 -9.69 9.86
C LYS A 120 0.83 -8.41 10.24
N SER A 121 1.29 -7.77 11.31
CA SER A 121 0.86 -6.45 11.75
C SER A 121 2.01 -5.65 12.36
N ALA A 122 1.79 -4.36 12.56
CA ALA A 122 2.62 -3.47 13.33
C ALA A 122 1.75 -2.67 14.31
N ILE A 123 2.34 -2.23 15.43
CA ILE A 123 1.64 -1.37 16.39
C ILE A 123 2.42 -0.05 16.50
N THR A 124 1.71 1.06 16.37
CA THR A 124 2.22 2.40 16.69
C THR A 124 1.40 2.99 17.83
N VAL A 125 1.99 3.95 18.55
CA VAL A 125 1.33 4.67 19.64
C VAL A 125 1.32 6.14 19.32
N ILE A 126 0.12 6.74 19.28
CA ILE A 126 -0.08 8.17 19.05
C ILE A 126 -0.95 8.68 20.21
N ASP A 127 -0.46 9.66 20.96
CA ASP A 127 -1.14 10.21 22.14
C ASP A 127 -1.70 9.13 23.09
N ASP A 128 -0.83 8.17 23.46
CA ASP A 128 -1.16 7.00 24.31
C ASP A 128 -2.21 6.02 23.74
N VAL A 129 -2.66 6.22 22.49
CA VAL A 129 -3.56 5.30 21.79
C VAL A 129 -2.75 4.30 20.96
N LYS A 130 -2.95 2.99 21.21
CA LYS A 130 -2.35 1.93 20.40
C LYS A 130 -3.14 1.73 19.12
N ILE A 131 -2.47 1.90 17.99
CA ILE A 131 -3.03 1.67 16.66
C ILE A 131 -2.34 0.46 16.04
N GLY A 132 -3.11 -0.55 15.68
CA GLY A 132 -2.66 -1.73 14.95
C GLY A 132 -2.82 -1.51 13.45
N ILE A 133 -1.77 -1.82 12.70
CA ILE A 133 -1.76 -1.76 11.24
C ILE A 133 -1.53 -3.18 10.71
N LEU A 134 -2.44 -3.66 9.88
CA LEU A 134 -2.31 -4.94 9.16
C LEU A 134 -2.54 -4.70 7.67
N GLY A 135 -2.12 -5.64 6.82
CA GLY A 135 -2.36 -5.48 5.39
C GLY A 135 -2.37 -6.77 4.61
N ALA A 136 -2.96 -6.73 3.43
CA ALA A 136 -3.13 -7.89 2.56
C ALA A 136 -3.09 -7.48 1.09
N VAL A 137 -2.82 -8.48 0.24
CA VAL A 137 -2.88 -8.37 -1.21
C VAL A 137 -3.86 -9.43 -1.75
N ILE A 138 -4.54 -9.14 -2.85
CA ILE A 138 -5.47 -10.10 -3.47
C ILE A 138 -4.77 -11.45 -3.76
N PRO A 139 -5.32 -12.61 -3.34
CA PRO A 139 -4.71 -13.93 -3.57
C PRO A 139 -4.48 -14.26 -5.04
N ASP A 140 -5.30 -13.68 -5.93
CA ASP A 140 -5.18 -13.80 -7.38
C ASP A 140 -3.81 -13.33 -7.91
N THR A 141 -3.03 -12.59 -7.10
CA THR A 141 -1.62 -12.25 -7.36
C THR A 141 -0.78 -13.46 -7.78
N GLN A 142 -1.10 -14.66 -7.26
CA GLN A 142 -0.48 -15.91 -7.68
C GLN A 142 -0.55 -16.16 -9.21
N PHE A 143 -1.58 -15.63 -9.85
CA PHE A 143 -1.91 -15.84 -11.26
C PHE A 143 -1.86 -14.55 -12.10
N THR A 144 -2.01 -13.38 -11.47
CA THR A 144 -2.00 -12.08 -12.15
C THR A 144 -0.63 -11.40 -12.16
N SER A 145 0.37 -12.02 -11.53
CA SER A 145 1.76 -11.55 -11.51
C SER A 145 2.75 -12.74 -11.55
N ASN A 146 4.02 -12.54 -11.17
CA ASN A 146 5.08 -13.56 -11.23
C ASN A 146 5.75 -13.84 -9.87
N PRO A 147 5.00 -14.13 -8.80
CA PRO A 147 5.57 -14.35 -7.46
C PRO A 147 6.41 -15.64 -7.35
N GLY A 148 6.32 -16.52 -8.34
CA GLY A 148 6.97 -17.84 -8.33
C GLY A 148 6.14 -18.90 -7.60
N PRO A 149 6.62 -20.15 -7.55
CA PRO A 149 5.88 -21.26 -6.95
C PRO A 149 5.93 -21.28 -5.41
N ASN A 150 6.88 -20.58 -4.81
CA ASN A 150 7.24 -20.70 -3.39
C ASN A 150 6.70 -19.57 -2.50
N VAL A 151 6.21 -18.48 -3.10
CA VAL A 151 5.42 -17.48 -2.39
C VAL A 151 3.97 -17.96 -2.31
N LYS A 152 3.35 -17.86 -1.15
CA LYS A 152 1.94 -18.26 -0.96
C LYS A 152 1.08 -17.08 -0.54
N PHE A 153 -0.16 -17.07 -1.04
CA PHE A 153 -1.19 -16.10 -0.69
C PHE A 153 -2.40 -16.83 -0.10
N SER A 154 -2.70 -16.58 1.17
CA SER A 154 -3.93 -17.07 1.82
C SER A 154 -5.08 -16.07 1.66
N GLY A 155 -6.31 -16.48 2.01
CA GLY A 155 -7.48 -15.59 1.93
C GLY A 155 -7.36 -14.40 2.88
N GLU A 156 -7.72 -13.20 2.40
CA GLU A 156 -7.51 -11.96 3.16
C GLU A 156 -8.34 -11.95 4.45
N ILE A 157 -9.63 -12.29 4.34
CA ILE A 157 -10.58 -12.32 5.47
C ILE A 157 -10.08 -13.25 6.57
N GLU A 158 -9.76 -14.50 6.25
CA GLU A 158 -9.28 -15.47 7.24
C GLU A 158 -7.97 -15.01 7.89
N SER A 159 -7.06 -14.41 7.10
CA SER A 159 -5.80 -13.90 7.62
C SER A 159 -6.00 -12.69 8.55
N PHE A 160 -6.96 -11.82 8.23
CA PHE A 160 -7.31 -10.65 9.03
C PHE A 160 -7.98 -11.04 10.32
N GLN A 161 -8.98 -11.93 10.30
CA GLN A 161 -9.65 -12.44 11.52
C GLN A 161 -8.64 -12.98 12.55
N LYS A 162 -7.60 -13.70 12.09
CA LYS A 162 -6.53 -14.20 12.97
C LYS A 162 -5.71 -13.05 13.56
N GLU A 163 -5.31 -12.08 12.74
CA GLU A 163 -4.43 -11.01 13.18
C GLU A 163 -5.15 -9.94 14.03
N VAL A 164 -6.40 -9.60 13.72
CA VAL A 164 -7.18 -8.67 14.54
C VAL A 164 -7.46 -9.25 15.94
N ALA A 165 -7.65 -10.56 16.05
CA ALA A 165 -7.75 -11.23 17.34
C ALA A 165 -6.45 -11.11 18.15
N ASN A 166 -5.29 -11.27 17.49
CA ASN A 166 -3.99 -11.06 18.10
C ASN A 166 -3.81 -9.60 18.57
N LEU A 167 -4.06 -8.61 17.71
CA LEU A 167 -3.98 -7.18 18.03
C LEU A 167 -4.91 -6.79 19.19
N THR A 168 -6.15 -7.29 19.18
CA THR A 168 -7.12 -7.08 20.25
C THR A 168 -6.62 -7.64 21.58
N SER A 169 -6.03 -8.85 21.57
CA SER A 169 -5.44 -9.45 22.77
C SER A 169 -4.28 -8.64 23.36
N MET A 170 -3.61 -7.83 22.54
CA MET A 170 -2.53 -6.92 22.95
C MET A 170 -3.03 -5.55 23.45
N GLY A 171 -4.36 -5.37 23.50
CA GLY A 171 -5.01 -4.15 23.94
C GLY A 171 -4.88 -3.01 22.93
N VAL A 172 -4.83 -3.32 21.63
CA VAL A 172 -4.90 -2.31 20.57
C VAL A 172 -6.28 -1.64 20.59
N ASN A 173 -6.30 -0.32 20.38
CA ASN A 173 -7.50 0.51 20.47
C ASN A 173 -8.15 0.76 19.11
N ILE A 174 -7.33 0.90 18.06
CA ILE A 174 -7.76 1.18 16.69
C ILE A 174 -7.04 0.22 15.76
N ILE A 175 -7.75 -0.39 14.82
CA ILE A 175 -7.21 -1.29 13.81
C ILE A 175 -7.42 -0.69 12.42
N ILE A 176 -6.30 -0.48 11.71
CA ILE A 176 -6.27 0.03 10.35
C ILE A 176 -5.78 -1.08 9.41
N ALA A 177 -6.61 -1.47 8.44
CA ALA A 177 -6.21 -2.37 7.36
C ALA A 177 -5.73 -1.58 6.15
N ILE A 178 -4.59 -1.97 5.58
CA ILE A 178 -4.08 -1.46 4.29
C ILE A 178 -4.14 -2.60 3.28
N THR A 179 -4.97 -2.46 2.25
CA THR A 179 -5.26 -3.57 1.32
C THR A 179 -4.97 -3.22 -0.12
N HIS A 180 -4.65 -4.26 -0.88
CA HIS A 180 -4.64 -4.25 -2.33
C HIS A 180 -5.57 -5.35 -2.85
N SER A 181 -6.85 -5.28 -2.46
CA SER A 181 -7.86 -6.30 -2.79
C SER A 181 -8.94 -5.79 -3.74
N GLY A 182 -9.10 -4.47 -3.85
CA GLY A 182 -10.07 -3.86 -4.74
C GLY A 182 -11.41 -3.58 -4.07
N PHE A 183 -12.03 -2.46 -4.46
CA PHE A 183 -13.09 -1.82 -3.70
C PHE A 183 -14.27 -2.74 -3.30
N LYS A 184 -14.78 -3.54 -4.24
CA LYS A 184 -15.88 -4.47 -3.93
C LYS A 184 -15.46 -5.53 -2.90
N ARG A 185 -14.25 -6.08 -3.04
CA ARG A 185 -13.71 -7.08 -2.13
C ARG A 185 -13.40 -6.47 -0.77
N GLU A 186 -12.97 -5.21 -0.75
CA GLU A 186 -12.70 -4.45 0.47
C GLU A 186 -13.98 -4.18 1.28
N ILE A 187 -15.12 -3.96 0.62
CA ILE A 187 -16.43 -3.91 1.29
C ILE A 187 -16.75 -5.26 1.97
N GLU A 188 -16.57 -6.38 1.26
CA GLU A 188 -16.77 -7.72 1.84
C GLU A 188 -15.84 -7.97 3.04
N ILE A 189 -14.59 -7.50 2.98
CA ILE A 189 -13.62 -7.63 4.07
C ILE A 189 -14.10 -6.90 5.33
N VAL A 190 -14.56 -5.65 5.22
CA VAL A 190 -15.02 -4.89 6.39
C VAL A 190 -16.34 -5.41 6.96
N GLU A 191 -17.19 -6.04 6.12
CA GLU A 191 -18.42 -6.71 6.58
C GLU A 191 -18.12 -7.99 7.39
N GLU A 192 -17.09 -8.74 6.99
CA GLU A 192 -16.71 -10.03 7.61
C GLU A 192 -15.67 -9.91 8.73
N VAL A 193 -15.05 -8.73 8.89
CA VAL A 193 -14.05 -8.42 9.93
C VAL A 193 -14.39 -7.08 10.60
N PRO A 194 -15.46 -7.02 11.41
CA PRO A 194 -15.99 -5.79 12.00
C PRO A 194 -15.04 -5.13 13.01
N GLU A 195 -13.96 -5.80 13.43
CA GLU A 195 -12.91 -5.24 14.27
C GLU A 195 -11.99 -4.25 13.53
N ILE A 196 -12.06 -4.18 12.19
CA ILE A 196 -11.33 -3.18 11.41
C ILE A 196 -12.09 -1.84 11.48
N ASP A 197 -11.47 -0.83 12.08
CA ASP A 197 -12.06 0.51 12.18
C ASP A 197 -11.93 1.32 10.88
N ILE A 198 -10.79 1.15 10.18
CA ILE A 198 -10.47 1.89 8.96
C ILE A 198 -9.83 0.93 7.95
N LEU A 199 -10.27 0.98 6.70
CA LEU A 199 -9.63 0.31 5.58
C LEU A 199 -9.13 1.33 4.56
N VAL A 200 -7.84 1.24 4.20
CA VAL A 200 -7.19 2.01 3.14
C VAL A 200 -6.91 1.08 1.97
N GLY A 201 -7.70 1.21 0.91
CA GLY A 201 -7.75 0.26 -0.21
C GLY A 201 -6.87 0.60 -1.42
N GLY A 202 -6.87 -0.32 -2.38
CA GLY A 202 -6.05 -0.28 -3.60
C GLY A 202 -6.67 -1.09 -4.76
N HIS A 203 -5.84 -1.45 -5.74
CA HIS A 203 -6.17 -2.33 -6.89
C HIS A 203 -7.13 -1.77 -7.96
N THR A 204 -8.35 -1.37 -7.60
CA THR A 204 -9.42 -1.07 -8.58
C THR A 204 -9.36 0.35 -9.15
N ASN A 205 -8.44 1.19 -8.70
CA ASN A 205 -8.35 2.62 -9.07
C ASN A 205 -9.64 3.40 -8.79
N THR A 206 -10.37 2.99 -7.74
CA THR A 206 -11.67 3.57 -7.38
C THR A 206 -11.52 5.01 -6.94
N PHE A 207 -12.41 5.87 -7.45
CA PHE A 207 -12.50 7.26 -7.04
C PHE A 207 -13.72 7.43 -6.12
N LEU A 208 -13.46 7.81 -4.86
CA LEU A 208 -14.50 8.14 -3.88
C LEU A 208 -14.54 9.65 -3.68
N TYR A 209 -15.73 10.24 -3.66
CA TYR A 209 -15.86 11.68 -3.54
C TYR A 209 -17.20 12.11 -2.94
N THR A 210 -17.12 12.88 -1.84
CA THR A 210 -18.29 13.53 -1.25
C THR A 210 -18.42 14.96 -1.77
N GLY A 211 -19.43 15.22 -2.60
CA GLY A 211 -19.67 16.55 -3.16
C GLY A 211 -20.15 16.50 -4.61
N THR A 212 -20.23 17.65 -5.26
CA THR A 212 -20.71 17.78 -6.65
C THR A 212 -19.67 18.39 -7.61
N ASP A 213 -18.54 18.83 -7.08
CA ASP A 213 -17.47 19.57 -7.77
C ASP A 213 -16.29 18.68 -8.19
N TYR A 214 -16.53 17.40 -8.44
CA TYR A 214 -15.51 16.49 -8.95
C TYR A 214 -15.24 16.69 -10.45
N PRO A 215 -14.01 16.38 -10.94
CA PRO A 215 -13.69 16.47 -12.36
C PRO A 215 -14.57 15.54 -13.20
N LYS A 216 -15.15 16.04 -14.30
CA LYS A 216 -16.14 15.30 -15.12
C LYS A 216 -15.61 13.99 -15.69
N GLU A 217 -14.30 13.86 -15.85
CA GLU A 217 -13.61 12.67 -16.30
C GLU A 217 -13.56 11.54 -15.26
N ASN A 218 -13.82 11.84 -13.98
CA ASN A 218 -13.87 10.87 -12.90
C ASN A 218 -15.32 10.65 -12.48
N LYS A 219 -15.71 9.39 -12.29
CA LYS A 219 -17.04 9.04 -11.78
C LYS A 219 -16.88 8.52 -10.35
N PRO A 220 -17.44 9.20 -9.34
CA PRO A 220 -17.44 8.68 -7.97
C PRO A 220 -18.18 7.34 -7.90
N GLU A 221 -17.60 6.39 -7.15
CA GLU A 221 -18.17 5.06 -6.90
C GLU A 221 -18.67 4.90 -5.45
N GLY A 222 -18.56 5.96 -4.65
CA GLY A 222 -19.06 6.08 -3.28
C GLY A 222 -18.96 7.53 -2.80
#